data_AF-A0A1H3REF3-F1
#
_entry.id   AF-A0A1H3REF3-F1
#
_cell.length_a   1.000
_cell.length_b   1.000
_cell.length_c   1.000
_cell.angle_alpha   90.00
_cell.angle_beta   90.00
_cell.angle_gamma   90.00
#
_symmetry.space_group_name_H-M   'P 1'
#
loop_
_entity.id
_entity.type
_entity.pdbx_description
1 polymer ?
#
loop_
_entity_poly.entity_id
_entity_poly.type
_entity_poly.pdbx_seq_one_letter_code
_entity_poly.pdbx_strand_id
1 'polypeptide(L)'
;MNGHVADPASRGEALGRVVRDLLVAKYGRRGVPGVRRISADIALANDGETISHGHVHNILNGTADNLTDRTTRLLARFFGKPVSFFQPSDETGEHQDSVQALAARFATFDPAQMDAIRAAIQIVTEREERRAR
;
A
#
# COMPACT_ATOMS: atom_id res chain seq x y z
N MET A 1 -14.75 32.89 3.90
CA MET A 1 -15.46 31.72 3.36
C MET A 1 -14.69 31.21 2.16
N ASN A 2 -14.31 29.93 2.20
CA ASN A 2 -13.99 28.99 1.11
C ASN A 2 -12.80 29.34 0.18
N GLY A 3 -11.85 28.46 -0.11
CA GLY A 3 -11.79 27.01 0.08
C GLY A 3 -10.41 26.58 0.56
N HIS A 4 -10.42 25.78 1.61
CA HIS A 4 -9.33 24.89 1.95
C HIS A 4 -9.26 23.89 0.80
N VAL A 5 -8.38 24.15 -0.17
CA VAL A 5 -8.02 23.15 -1.19
C VAL A 5 -7.48 21.98 -0.39
N ALA A 6 -8.17 20.84 -0.44
CA ALA A 6 -7.69 19.61 0.17
C ALA A 6 -6.29 19.33 -0.38
N ASP A 7 -5.29 19.50 0.47
CA ASP A 7 -3.91 19.08 0.24
C ASP A 7 -3.97 17.58 -0.13
N PRO A 8 -3.29 17.10 -1.20
CA PRO A 8 -3.15 15.67 -1.45
C PRO A 8 -2.76 14.98 -0.14
N ALA A 9 -3.65 14.11 0.35
CA ALA A 9 -3.60 13.46 1.66
C ALA A 9 -2.17 13.31 2.20
N SER A 10 -1.91 13.92 3.37
CA SER A 10 -0.59 13.84 4.01
C SER A 10 -0.12 12.38 4.08
N ARG A 11 1.19 12.15 4.03
CA ARG A 11 1.79 10.80 4.04
C ARG A 11 1.22 9.93 5.17
N GLY A 12 0.99 10.53 6.34
CA GLY A 12 0.32 9.90 7.47
C GLY A 12 -1.14 9.51 7.18
N GLU A 13 -1.95 10.37 6.54
CA GLU A 13 -3.35 10.05 6.22
C GLU A 13 -3.47 8.89 5.21
N ALA A 14 -2.61 8.87 4.19
CA ALA A 14 -2.55 7.78 3.22
C ALA A 14 -2.18 6.45 3.90
N LEU A 15 -1.16 6.46 4.76
CA LEU A 15 -0.78 5.30 5.56
C LEU A 15 -1.92 4.84 6.48
N GLY A 16 -2.55 5.77 7.18
CA GLY A 16 -3.67 5.47 8.07
C GLY A 16 -4.83 4.81 7.33
N ARG A 17 -5.12 5.26 6.10
CA ARG A 17 -6.12 4.66 5.23
C ARG A 17 -5.76 3.22 4.88
N VAL A 18 -4.53 2.98 4.41
CA VAL A 18 -4.04 1.63 4.08
C VAL A 18 -4.14 0.69 5.28
N VAL A 19 -3.73 1.13 6.47
CA VAL A 19 -3.79 0.30 7.67
C VAL A 19 -5.23 0.00 8.09
N ARG A 20 -6.15 0.97 7.97
CA ARG A 20 -7.58 0.74 8.23
C ARG A 20 -8.17 -0.29 7.28
N ASP A 21 -7.87 -0.19 5.99
CA ASP A 21 -8.38 -1.14 4.98
C ASP A 21 -7.86 -2.56 5.25
N LEU A 22 -6.59 -2.69 5.63
CA LEU A 22 -6.01 -3.98 6.02
C LEU A 22 -6.65 -4.55 7.30
N LEU A 23 -6.98 -3.71 8.28
CA LEU A 23 -7.70 -4.15 9.48
C LEU A 23 -9.10 -4.65 9.13
N VAL A 24 -9.83 -3.92 8.28
CA VAL A 24 -11.15 -4.35 7.80
C VAL A 24 -11.05 -5.70 7.08
N ALA A 25 -10.05 -5.87 6.20
CA ALA A 25 -9.81 -7.12 5.49
C ALA A 25 -9.46 -8.28 6.45
N LYS A 26 -8.65 -8.02 7.49
CA LYS A 26 -8.20 -9.05 8.44
C LYS A 26 -9.30 -9.50 9.41
N TYR A 27 -10.09 -8.57 9.94
CA TYR A 27 -11.11 -8.88 10.97
C TYR A 27 -12.52 -9.14 10.37
N GLY A 28 -12.76 -8.68 9.14
CA GLY A 28 -13.99 -8.94 8.41
C GLY A 28 -15.25 -8.44 9.12
N ARG A 29 -16.34 -9.19 8.99
CA ARG A 29 -17.69 -8.82 9.47
C ARG A 29 -17.81 -8.64 10.99
N ARG A 30 -16.84 -9.10 11.78
CA ARG A 30 -16.82 -8.88 13.23
C ARG A 30 -16.47 -7.44 13.60
N GLY A 31 -16.02 -6.64 12.64
CA GLY A 31 -15.59 -5.26 12.86
C GLY A 31 -14.15 -5.18 13.36
N VAL A 32 -13.53 -4.03 13.12
CA VAL A 32 -12.18 -3.74 13.60
C VAL A 32 -12.22 -3.54 15.12
N PRO A 33 -11.45 -4.30 15.91
CA PRO A 33 -11.46 -4.16 17.37
C PRO A 33 -10.73 -2.89 17.82
N GLY A 34 -10.88 -2.51 19.08
CA GLY A 34 -10.21 -1.32 19.64
C GLY A 34 -8.68 -1.44 19.66
N VAL A 35 -7.98 -0.30 19.71
CA VAL A 35 -6.51 -0.21 19.62
C VAL A 35 -5.74 -1.07 20.63
N ARG A 36 -6.28 -1.28 21.84
CA ARG A 36 -5.68 -2.18 22.84
C ARG A 36 -5.67 -3.63 22.37
N ARG A 37 -6.75 -4.07 21.74
CA ARG A 37 -6.85 -5.42 21.18
C ARG A 37 -5.98 -5.57 19.95
N ILE A 38 -5.95 -4.56 19.07
CA ILE A 38 -5.04 -4.54 17.91
C ILE A 38 -3.58 -4.67 18.36
N SER A 39 -3.14 -3.91 19.37
CA SER A 39 -1.77 -4.03 19.92
C SER A 39 -1.48 -5.43 20.46
N ALA A 40 -2.42 -6.04 21.19
CA ALA A 40 -2.27 -7.42 21.67
C ALA A 40 -2.17 -8.44 20.52
N ASP A 41 -2.99 -8.29 19.48
CA ASP A 41 -2.95 -9.18 18.31
C ASP A 41 -1.66 -8.97 17.48
N ILE A 42 -1.13 -7.75 17.42
CA ILE A 42 0.21 -7.46 16.86
C ILE A 42 1.28 -8.19 17.69
N ALA A 43 1.19 -8.15 19.02
CA ALA A 43 2.13 -8.85 19.90
C ALA A 43 2.14 -10.36 19.63
N LEU A 44 0.95 -10.96 19.52
CA LEU A 44 0.79 -12.38 19.23
C LEU A 44 1.39 -12.79 17.88
N ALA A 45 1.31 -11.92 16.87
CA ALA A 45 1.88 -12.17 15.54
C ALA A 45 3.39 -11.93 15.44
N ASN A 46 4.02 -11.39 16.49
CA ASN A 46 5.40 -10.91 16.47
C ASN A 46 6.19 -11.38 17.70
N ASP A 47 5.93 -12.60 18.19
CA ASP A 47 6.69 -13.22 19.28
C ASP A 47 6.75 -12.37 20.56
N GLY A 48 5.68 -11.60 20.84
CA GLY A 48 5.58 -10.71 22.00
C GLY A 48 6.01 -9.26 21.72
N GLU A 49 6.63 -8.95 20.59
CA GLU A 49 6.92 -7.58 20.20
C GLU A 49 5.66 -6.85 19.73
N THR A 50 5.46 -5.61 20.20
CA THR A 50 4.24 -4.87 19.88
C THR A 50 4.48 -3.40 19.57
N ILE A 51 3.45 -2.78 18.99
CA ILE A 51 3.31 -1.35 18.81
C ILE A 51 2.42 -0.84 19.95
N SER A 52 2.84 0.25 20.61
CA SER A 52 2.05 0.83 21.70
C SER A 52 0.68 1.28 21.18
N HIS A 53 -0.36 1.12 22.01
CA HIS A 53 -1.73 1.50 21.66
C HIS A 53 -1.86 2.96 21.20
N GLY A 54 -1.09 3.88 21.81
CA GLY A 54 -1.05 5.28 21.39
C GLY A 54 -0.43 5.46 20.00
N HIS A 55 0.61 4.70 19.67
CA HIS A 55 1.21 4.72 18.34
C HIS A 55 0.29 4.08 17.28
N VAL A 56 -0.44 3.01 17.63
CA VAL A 56 -1.49 2.45 16.76
C VAL A 56 -2.56 3.52 16.47
N HIS A 57 -3.02 4.24 17.49
CA HIS A 57 -4.00 5.32 17.31
C HIS A 57 -3.48 6.43 16.39
N ASN A 58 -2.21 6.83 16.53
CA ASN A 58 -1.62 7.85 15.66
C ASN A 58 -1.53 7.40 14.20
N ILE A 59 -1.17 6.14 13.96
CA ILE A 59 -1.19 5.55 12.61
C ILE A 59 -2.62 5.58 12.06
N LEU A 60 -3.61 5.14 12.84
CA LEU A 60 -5.00 5.07 12.40
C LEU A 60 -5.66 6.43 12.20
N ASN A 61 -5.15 7.51 12.80
CA ASN A 61 -5.64 8.88 12.55
C ASN A 61 -4.82 9.61 11.49
N GLY A 62 -3.76 8.97 10.97
CA GLY A 62 -2.86 9.58 10.01
C GLY A 62 -1.99 10.70 10.58
N THR A 63 -1.79 10.73 11.90
CA THR A 63 -0.88 11.67 12.56
C THR A 63 0.54 11.11 12.70
N ALA A 64 0.76 9.86 12.29
CA ALA A 64 2.09 9.28 12.14
C ALA A 64 2.61 9.59 10.74
N ASP A 65 3.47 10.61 10.61
CA ASP A 65 4.02 11.05 9.32
C ASP A 65 4.86 9.97 8.65
N ASN A 66 5.60 9.17 9.44
CA ASN A 66 6.41 8.06 8.98
C ASN A 66 6.45 6.92 10.01
N LEU A 67 6.59 5.70 9.51
CA LEU A 67 6.82 4.52 10.33
C LEU A 67 8.32 4.34 10.60
N THR A 68 8.66 3.96 11.83
CA THR A 68 10.00 3.43 12.10
C THR A 68 10.15 2.07 11.44
N ASP A 69 11.37 1.68 11.05
CA ASP A 69 11.63 0.34 10.48
C ASP A 69 11.11 -0.80 11.36
N ARG A 70 11.17 -0.61 12.69
CA ARG A 70 10.60 -1.57 13.64
C ARG A 70 9.09 -1.68 13.45
N THR A 71 8.38 -0.56 13.47
CA THR A 71 6.92 -0.52 13.29
C THR A 71 6.53 -1.13 11.94
N THR A 72 7.25 -0.80 10.87
CA THR A 72 7.05 -1.35 9.52
C THR A 72 7.17 -2.87 9.50
N ARG A 73 8.22 -3.43 10.12
CA ARG A 73 8.40 -4.89 10.21
C ARG A 73 7.28 -5.57 11.00
N LEU A 74 6.84 -4.97 12.11
CA LEU A 74 5.77 -5.52 12.94
C LEU A 74 4.43 -5.55 12.20
N LEU A 75 4.11 -4.49 11.45
CA LEU A 75 2.92 -4.43 10.60
C LEU A 75 3.01 -5.41 9.43
N ALA A 76 4.17 -5.50 8.77
CA ALA A 76 4.44 -6.44 7.68
C ALA A 76 4.14 -7.89 8.10
N ARG A 77 4.68 -8.32 9.25
CA ARG A 77 4.40 -9.65 9.82
C ARG A 77 2.94 -9.80 10.22
N PHE A 78 2.37 -8.82 10.91
CA PHE A 78 0.98 -8.86 11.37
C PHE A 78 -0.03 -9.01 10.23
N PHE A 79 0.21 -8.35 9.08
CA PHE A 79 -0.67 -8.39 7.91
C PHE A 79 -0.24 -9.40 6.84
N GLY A 80 0.91 -10.08 6.99
CA GLY A 80 1.45 -10.98 5.97
C GLY A 80 1.78 -10.26 4.66
N LYS A 81 2.34 -9.05 4.75
CA LYS A 81 2.72 -8.21 3.60
C LYS A 81 4.24 -7.95 3.62
N PRO A 82 4.87 -7.67 2.46
CA PRO A 82 6.27 -7.28 2.44
C PRO A 82 6.46 -5.92 3.11
N VAL A 83 7.65 -5.67 3.68
CA VAL A 83 8.00 -4.40 4.34
C VAL A 83 7.84 -3.21 3.39
N SER A 84 8.18 -3.39 2.11
CA SER A 84 8.01 -2.40 1.04
C SER A 84 6.56 -1.99 0.79
N PHE A 85 5.57 -2.76 1.24
CA PHE A 85 4.16 -2.37 1.16
C PHE A 85 3.82 -1.17 2.05
N PHE A 86 4.56 -1.00 3.15
CA PHE A 86 4.33 0.04 4.15
C PHE A 86 5.36 1.17 4.09
N GLN A 87 6.41 1.03 3.27
CA GLN A 87 7.32 2.10 2.95
C GLN A 87 6.79 2.76 1.68
N PRO A 88 6.28 4.00 1.74
CA PRO A 88 6.08 4.77 0.52
C PRO A 88 7.45 4.89 -0.12
N SER A 89 7.56 4.58 -1.41
CA SER A 89 8.77 4.85 -2.19
C SER A 89 9.25 6.25 -1.83
N ASP A 90 10.44 6.37 -1.26
CA ASP A 90 11.05 7.68 -1.05
C ASP A 90 11.38 8.25 -2.43
N GLU A 91 10.38 8.87 -3.07
CA GLU A 91 10.54 9.62 -4.31
C GLU A 91 11.25 10.97 -4.05
N THR A 92 12.39 10.91 -3.38
CA THR A 92 13.51 11.81 -3.64
C THR A 92 14.57 11.16 -4.54
N GLY A 93 14.30 9.97 -5.06
CA GLY A 93 15.01 9.41 -6.21
C GLY A 93 14.00 9.13 -7.31
N GLU A 94 14.26 9.66 -8.50
CA GLU A 94 13.56 9.36 -9.74
C GLU A 94 13.44 7.83 -9.95
N HIS A 95 12.35 7.22 -9.49
CA HIS A 95 11.90 5.92 -9.99
C HIS A 95 10.76 6.25 -10.95
N GLN A 96 11.03 6.33 -12.26
CA GLN A 96 10.96 5.17 -13.14
C GLN A 96 9.60 4.41 -13.10
N ASP A 97 8.54 5.03 -12.59
CA ASP A 97 7.15 4.56 -12.78
C ASP A 97 6.46 5.28 -13.96
N SER A 98 7.23 5.85 -14.87
CA SER A 98 6.70 6.39 -16.12
C SER A 98 6.68 5.32 -17.21
N VAL A 99 5.75 5.48 -18.17
CA VAL A 99 5.74 4.77 -19.47
C VAL A 99 7.14 4.68 -20.10
N GLN A 100 8.03 5.61 -19.77
CA GLN A 100 9.41 5.68 -20.23
C GLN A 100 10.33 4.59 -19.66
N ALA A 101 10.16 4.19 -18.40
CA ALA A 101 10.92 3.07 -17.83
C ALA A 101 10.45 1.73 -18.40
N LEU A 102 9.14 1.60 -18.63
CA LEU A 102 8.58 0.47 -19.34
C LEU A 102 9.08 0.43 -20.80
N ALA A 103 9.14 1.59 -21.47
CA ALA A 103 9.70 1.71 -22.81
C ALA A 103 11.21 1.36 -22.86
N ALA A 104 11.99 1.75 -21.85
CA ALA A 104 13.40 1.37 -21.75
C ALA A 104 13.58 -0.14 -21.58
N ARG A 105 12.69 -0.81 -20.84
CA ARG A 105 12.67 -2.28 -20.73
C ARG A 105 12.24 -2.95 -22.03
N PHE A 106 11.32 -2.35 -22.78
CA PHE A 106 10.91 -2.82 -24.10
C PHE A 106 11.98 -2.63 -25.17
N ALA A 107 12.88 -1.64 -25.00
CA ALA A 107 13.98 -1.41 -25.93
C ALA A 107 15.01 -2.55 -25.99
N THR A 108 15.01 -3.48 -25.02
CA THR A 108 15.90 -4.64 -25.01
C THR A 108 15.28 -5.90 -25.63
N PHE A 109 14.00 -5.85 -26.02
CA PHE A 109 13.30 -6.98 -26.62
C PHE A 109 13.43 -6.98 -28.15
N ASP A 110 13.43 -8.19 -28.71
CA ASP A 110 13.39 -8.35 -30.16
C ASP A 110 11.99 -8.01 -30.72
N PRO A 111 11.87 -7.76 -32.05
CA PRO A 111 10.60 -7.40 -32.66
C PRO A 111 9.48 -8.43 -32.44
N ALA A 112 9.81 -9.72 -32.41
CA ALA A 112 8.82 -10.78 -32.23
C ALA A 112 8.28 -10.81 -30.79
N GLN A 113 9.13 -10.53 -29.80
CA GLN A 113 8.73 -10.36 -28.40
C GLN A 113 7.84 -9.13 -28.22
N MET A 114 8.14 -8.04 -28.91
CA MET A 114 7.33 -6.83 -28.89
C MET A 114 5.94 -7.03 -29.50
N ASP A 115 5.84 -7.81 -30.58
CA ASP A 115 4.56 -8.17 -31.20
C ASP A 115 3.71 -9.06 -30.28
N ALA A 116 4.34 -10.01 -29.59
CA ALA A 116 3.66 -10.85 -28.60
C ALA A 116 3.11 -10.03 -27.42
N ILE A 117 3.89 -9.06 -26.93
CA ILE A 117 3.44 -8.14 -25.86
C ILE A 117 2.27 -7.28 -26.35
N ARG A 118 2.33 -6.74 -27.57
CA ARG A 118 1.24 -5.97 -28.17
C ARG A 118 -0.05 -6.78 -28.27
N ALA A 119 0.03 -8.02 -28.73
CA ALA A 119 -1.12 -8.92 -28.83
C ALA A 119 -1.72 -9.24 -27.45
N ALA A 120 -0.86 -9.48 -26.44
CA ALA A 120 -1.32 -9.75 -25.08
C ALA A 120 -2.07 -8.55 -24.46
N ILE A 121 -1.55 -7.34 -24.65
CA ILE A 121 -2.21 -6.11 -24.18
C ILE A 121 -3.58 -5.95 -24.86
N GLN A 122 -3.65 -6.14 -26.18
CA GLN A 122 -4.90 -6.02 -26.92
C GLN A 122 -5.98 -6.98 -26.41
N ILE A 123 -5.63 -8.24 -26.15
CA ILE A 123 -6.58 -9.25 -25.62
C ILE A 123 -7.13 -8.82 -24.25
N VAL A 124 -6.27 -8.28 -23.38
CA VAL A 124 -6.69 -7.82 -22.04
C VAL A 124 -7.60 -6.61 -22.15
N THR A 125 -7.27 -5.62 -22.98
CA THR A 125 -8.09 -4.42 -23.19
C THR A 125 -9.48 -4.78 -23.71
N GLU A 126 -9.57 -5.61 -24.75
CA GLU A 126 -10.85 -6.05 -25.31
C GLU A 126 -11.70 -6.83 -24.29
N ARG A 127 -11.06 -7.58 -23.38
CA ARG A 127 -11.75 -8.31 -22.31
C ARG A 127 -12.35 -7.37 -21.27
N GLU A 128 -11.63 -6.33 -20.87
CA GLU A 128 -12.10 -5.34 -19.90
C GLU A 128 -13.21 -4.45 -20.49
N GLU A 129 -13.10 -4.05 -21.76
CA GLU A 129 -14.16 -3.30 -22.45
C GLU A 129 -15.47 -4.09 -22.57
N ARG A 130 -15.40 -5.42 -22.74
CA ARG A 130 -16.59 -6.29 -22.73
C ARG A 130 -17.21 -6.48 -21.35
N ARG A 131 -16.43 -6.31 -20.28
CA ARG A 131 -16.93 -6.37 -18.89
C ARG A 131 -17.60 -5.07 -18.44
N ALA A 132 -17.22 -3.95 -19.07
CA ALA A 132 -17.76 -2.63 -18.79
C ALA A 132 -19.05 -2.29 -19.56
N ARG A 133 -19.51 -3.18 -20.44
CA ARG A 133 -20.78 -3.09 -21.20
C ARG A 133 -21.81 -4.05 -20.63
#